data_AF-A0A382ZKQ4-F1
#
_entry.id   AF-A0A382ZKQ4-F1
#
_cell.length_a   1.000
_cell.length_b   1.000
_cell.length_c   1.000
_cell.angle_alpha   90.00
_cell.angle_beta   90.00
_cell.angle_gamma   90.00
#
_symmetry.space_group_name_H-M   'P 1'
#
loop_
_entity.id
_entity.type
_entity.pdbx_description
1 polymer ?
#
loop_
_entity_poly.entity_id
_entity_poly.type
_entity_poly.pdbx_seq_one_letter_code
_entity_poly.pdbx_strand_id
1 'polypeptide(L)'
;MMNNNSQIPQRILMGPGPSNVHPRVLEAMSRPMIGHLDPVFLEIMDENMKLLRQVFGTKNRLTLPISATGSAGMEATLCNLIEPDDDVLIC
;
A
#
# COMPACT_ATOMS: atom_id res chain seq x y z
N MET A 1 38.70 -14.38 4.31
CA MET A 1 37.99 -13.58 5.32
C MET A 1 37.13 -12.57 4.57
N MET A 2 35.83 -12.84 4.42
CA MET A 2 34.90 -11.95 3.73
C MET A 2 34.60 -10.75 4.64
N ASN A 3 34.79 -9.54 4.10
CA ASN A 3 34.58 -8.28 4.80
C ASN A 3 33.08 -8.09 5.04
N ASN A 4 32.60 -8.45 6.23
CA ASN A 4 31.18 -8.49 6.63
C ASN A 4 30.56 -7.11 6.91
N ASN A 5 30.94 -6.07 6.15
CA ASN A 5 30.47 -4.70 6.40
C ASN A 5 29.42 -4.25 5.39
N SER A 6 28.38 -5.07 5.17
CA SER A 6 27.22 -4.71 4.34
C SER A 6 26.27 -3.78 5.11
N GLN A 7 26.78 -2.69 5.66
CA GLN A 7 25.97 -1.70 6.36
C GLN A 7 25.37 -0.77 5.31
N ILE A 8 24.05 -0.87 5.09
CA ILE A 8 23.34 0.03 4.18
C ILE A 8 23.43 1.44 4.76
N PRO A 9 24.02 2.41 4.04
CA PRO A 9 24.25 3.72 4.59
C PRO A 9 22.96 4.52 4.61
N GLN A 10 22.74 5.30 5.67
CA GLN A 10 21.59 6.20 5.76
C GLN A 10 21.64 7.25 4.63
N ARG A 11 20.47 7.57 4.08
CA ARG A 11 20.30 8.54 2.99
C ARG A 11 19.09 9.40 3.28
N ILE A 12 19.19 10.68 2.95
CA ILE A 12 18.02 11.56 2.85
C ILE A 12 17.57 11.50 1.38
N LEU A 13 16.42 10.88 1.13
CA LEU A 13 15.88 10.65 -0.21
C LEU A 13 14.97 11.81 -0.59
N MET A 14 15.49 12.71 -1.44
CA MET A 14 14.77 13.91 -1.94
C MET A 14 14.42 13.82 -3.45
N GLY A 15 14.48 12.62 -4.04
CA GLY A 15 14.04 12.38 -5.42
C GLY A 15 12.52 12.21 -5.54
N PRO A 16 12.00 11.87 -6.75
CA PRO A 16 10.57 11.70 -6.98
C PRO A 16 9.96 10.45 -6.32
N GLY A 17 10.79 9.58 -5.75
CA GLY A 17 10.38 8.36 -5.06
C GLY A 17 11.36 7.20 -5.33
N PRO A 18 11.42 6.20 -4.44
CA PRO A 18 10.80 6.16 -3.11
C PRO A 18 11.43 7.17 -2.13
N SER A 19 10.69 7.55 -1.09
CA SER A 19 11.17 8.42 -0.01
C SER A 19 11.46 7.61 1.26
N ASN A 20 12.16 8.21 2.23
CA ASN A 20 12.38 7.57 3.53
C ASN A 20 11.03 7.27 4.23
N VAL A 21 10.86 6.05 4.71
CA VAL A 21 9.68 5.63 5.47
C VAL A 21 9.74 6.17 6.90
N HIS A 22 8.61 6.66 7.42
CA HIS A 22 8.55 7.13 8.80
C HIS A 22 8.88 5.99 9.79
N PRO A 23 9.74 6.20 10.82
CA PRO A 23 10.19 5.12 11.72
C PRO A 23 9.08 4.26 12.32
N ARG A 24 7.97 4.87 12.77
CA ARG A 24 6.77 4.14 13.26
C ARG A 24 6.20 3.10 12.28
N VAL A 25 6.30 3.34 10.97
CA VAL A 25 5.82 2.37 9.96
C VAL A 25 6.78 1.20 9.84
N LEU A 26 8.10 1.45 9.88
CA LEU A 26 9.11 0.38 9.90
C LEU A 26 8.98 -0.50 11.15
N GLU A 27 8.74 0.11 12.30
CA GLU A 27 8.45 -0.61 13.55
C GLU A 27 7.20 -1.48 13.39
N ALA A 28 6.10 -0.95 12.84
CA ALA A 28 4.88 -1.72 12.59
C ALA A 28 5.11 -2.90 11.63
N MET A 29 5.93 -2.73 10.59
CA MET A 29 6.28 -3.79 9.64
C MET A 29 7.12 -4.92 10.27
N SER A 30 7.79 -4.67 11.38
CA SER A 30 8.60 -5.68 12.10
C SER A 30 7.79 -6.57 13.05
N ARG A 31 6.48 -6.32 13.19
CA ARG A 31 5.61 -7.08 14.08
C ARG A 31 5.36 -8.51 13.57
N PRO A 32 5.10 -9.49 14.47
CA PRO A 32 4.80 -10.86 14.07
C PRO A 32 3.60 -10.97 13.12
N MET A 33 3.66 -11.94 12.22
CA MET A 33 2.54 -12.25 11.32
C MET A 33 1.38 -12.90 12.08
N ILE A 34 0.17 -12.65 11.61
CA ILE A 34 -1.08 -13.29 12.07
C ILE A 34 -1.78 -13.93 10.88
N GLY A 35 -2.70 -14.86 11.15
CA GLY A 35 -3.46 -15.55 10.09
C GLY A 35 -4.38 -14.60 9.33
N HIS A 36 -4.59 -14.86 8.02
CA HIS A 36 -5.43 -14.01 7.16
C HIS A 36 -6.93 -14.04 7.51
N LEU A 37 -7.38 -15.01 8.31
CA LEU A 37 -8.74 -15.09 8.87
C LEU A 37 -8.74 -14.90 10.39
N ASP A 38 -7.61 -14.51 10.98
CA ASP A 38 -7.54 -14.21 12.41
C ASP A 38 -8.48 -13.02 12.72
N PRO A 39 -9.31 -13.07 13.78
CA PRO A 39 -10.19 -11.96 14.14
C PRO A 39 -9.45 -10.62 14.28
N VAL A 40 -8.23 -10.63 14.80
CA VAL A 40 -7.41 -9.41 14.94
C VAL A 40 -7.04 -8.84 13.57
N PHE A 41 -6.76 -9.70 12.58
CA PHE A 41 -6.48 -9.24 11.21
C PHE A 41 -7.71 -8.59 10.59
N LEU A 42 -8.89 -9.16 10.80
CA LEU A 42 -10.14 -8.62 10.28
C LEU A 42 -10.45 -7.24 10.88
N GLU A 43 -10.25 -7.07 12.19
CA GLU A 43 -10.38 -5.76 12.85
C GLU A 43 -9.42 -4.72 12.28
N ILE A 44 -8.15 -5.09 12.07
CA ILE A 44 -7.15 -4.21 11.45
C ILE A 44 -7.54 -3.86 10.01
N MET A 45 -8.09 -4.80 9.25
CA MET A 45 -8.58 -4.54 7.89
C MET A 45 -9.72 -3.52 7.89
N ASP A 46 -10.72 -3.70 8.76
CA ASP A 46 -11.85 -2.78 8.90
C ASP A 46 -11.41 -1.37 9.31
N GLU A 47 -10.45 -1.27 10.24
CA GLU A 47 -9.84 -0.01 10.64
C GLU A 47 -9.09 0.65 9.46
N ASN A 48 -8.29 -0.11 8.72
CA ASN A 48 -7.59 0.39 7.53
C ASN A 48 -8.58 0.93 6.49
N MET A 49 -9.69 0.24 6.22
CA MET A 49 -10.74 0.74 5.34
C MET A 49 -11.32 2.06 5.84
N LYS A 50 -11.55 2.21 7.14
CA LYS A 50 -12.04 3.46 7.75
C LYS A 50 -11.04 4.60 7.59
N LEU A 51 -9.76 4.35 7.86
CA LEU A 51 -8.70 5.34 7.72
C LEU A 51 -8.49 5.74 6.25
N LEU A 52 -8.53 4.80 5.31
CA LEU A 52 -8.43 5.11 3.87
C LEU A 52 -9.57 6.04 3.41
N ARG A 53 -10.80 5.83 3.89
CA ARG A 53 -11.92 6.74 3.60
C ARG A 53 -11.65 8.16 4.10
N GLN A 54 -11.00 8.32 5.24
CA GLN A 54 -10.59 9.62 5.76
C GLN A 54 -9.51 10.26 4.88
N VAL A 55 -8.48 9.49 4.49
CA VAL A 55 -7.40 9.96 3.60
C VAL A 55 -7.93 10.43 2.25
N PHE A 56 -8.84 9.66 1.64
CA PHE A 56 -9.44 10.00 0.35
C PHE A 56 -10.63 10.96 0.44
N GLY A 57 -11.10 11.31 1.64
CA GLY A 57 -12.27 12.18 1.82
C GLY A 57 -13.57 11.61 1.23
N THR A 58 -13.77 10.29 1.29
CA THR A 58 -14.92 9.60 0.68
C THR A 58 -15.80 8.87 1.70
N LYS A 59 -17.06 8.60 1.33
CA LYS A 59 -18.00 7.77 2.08
C LYS A 59 -18.16 6.36 1.50
N ASN A 60 -17.44 6.03 0.42
CA ASN A 60 -17.56 4.75 -0.27
C ASN A 60 -17.25 3.59 0.68
N ARG A 61 -18.18 2.65 0.83
CA ARG A 61 -17.99 1.50 1.73
C ARG A 61 -16.85 0.59 1.23
N LEU A 62 -16.65 0.44 -0.07
CA LEU A 62 -15.57 -0.36 -0.62
C LEU A 62 -14.35 0.52 -0.88
N THR A 63 -13.63 0.86 0.19
CA THR A 63 -12.33 1.54 0.12
C THR A 63 -11.32 0.64 0.83
N LEU A 64 -10.55 -0.10 0.04
CA LEU A 64 -9.76 -1.25 0.48
C LEU A 64 -8.30 -1.08 0.04
N PRO A 65 -7.32 -1.57 0.83
CA PRO A 65 -5.95 -1.68 0.36
C PRO A 65 -5.82 -2.83 -0.66
N ILE A 66 -4.97 -2.63 -1.67
CA ILE A 66 -4.53 -3.68 -2.60
C ILE A 66 -3.07 -3.99 -2.28
N SER A 67 -2.75 -5.26 -2.06
CA SER A 67 -1.38 -5.73 -1.77
C SER A 67 -0.49 -5.70 -3.01
N ALA A 68 -0.19 -4.51 -3.52
CA ALA A 68 0.62 -4.29 -4.71
C ALA A 68 1.21 -2.87 -4.74
N THR A 69 1.98 -2.55 -5.78
CA THR A 69 2.45 -1.18 -6.05
C THR A 69 1.31 -0.29 -6.57
N GLY A 70 1.53 1.02 -6.62
CA GLY A 70 0.51 1.97 -7.10
C GLY A 70 -0.01 1.68 -8.52
N SER A 71 0.85 1.22 -9.42
CA SER A 71 0.47 0.89 -10.80
C SER A 71 -0.54 -0.26 -10.88
N ALA A 72 -0.42 -1.25 -10.00
CA ALA A 72 -1.36 -2.36 -9.93
C ALA A 72 -2.75 -1.92 -9.42
N GLY A 73 -2.82 -0.85 -8.61
CA GLY A 73 -4.11 -0.25 -8.24
C GLY A 73 -4.83 0.39 -9.44
N MET A 74 -4.06 1.04 -10.32
CA MET A 74 -4.58 1.58 -11.59
C MET A 74 -5.03 0.45 -12.52
N GLU A 75 -4.21 -0.58 -12.69
CA GLU A 75 -4.55 -1.78 -13.49
C GLU A 75 -5.82 -2.46 -12.97
N ALA A 76 -5.90 -2.70 -11.65
CA ALA A 76 -7.09 -3.28 -11.03
C ALA A 76 -8.35 -2.45 -11.30
N THR A 77 -8.23 -1.13 -11.37
CA THR A 77 -9.36 -0.25 -11.70
C THR A 77 -9.77 -0.39 -13.17
N LEU A 78 -8.81 -0.31 -14.09
CA LEU A 78 -9.08 -0.37 -15.53
C LEU A 78 -9.63 -1.74 -15.95
N CYS A 79 -9.01 -2.84 -15.50
CA CYS A 79 -9.41 -4.20 -15.87
C CYS A 79 -10.79 -4.62 -15.34
N ASN A 80 -11.33 -3.92 -14.32
CA ASN A 80 -12.65 -4.22 -13.77
C ASN A 80 -13.75 -3.25 -14.25
N LEU A 81 -13.39 -2.17 -14.95
CA LEU A 81 -14.35 -1.16 -15.40
C LEU A 81 -14.50 -1.08 -16.91
N ILE A 82 -13.45 -1.41 -17.68
CA ILE A 82 -13.42 -1.25 -19.14
C ILE A 82 -13.70 -2.60 -19.81
N GLU A 83 -14.64 -2.62 -20.74
CA GLU A 83 -14.96 -3.77 -21.60
C GLU A 83 -14.45 -3.54 -23.04
N PRO A 84 -14.35 -4.61 -23.87
CA PRO A 84 -14.12 -4.43 -25.29
C PRO A 84 -15.15 -3.48 -25.91
N ASP A 85 -14.68 -2.63 -26.82
CA ASP A 85 -15.47 -1.61 -27.54
C ASP A 85 -15.88 -0.37 -26.71
N ASP A 86 -15.41 -0.23 -25.46
CA ASP A 86 -15.55 1.03 -24.71
C ASP A 86 -14.60 2.12 -25.22
N ASP A 87 -15.11 3.34 -25.38
CA ASP A 87 -14.31 4.54 -25.62
C ASP A 87 -13.77 5.10 -24.29
N VAL A 88 -12.45 5.27 -24.18
CA VAL A 88 -11.77 5.78 -22.98
C VAL A 88 -11.02 7.08 -23.27
N LEU A 89 -11.30 8.13 -22.50
CA LEU A 89 -10.57 9.40 -22.56
C LEU A 89 -9.46 9.43 -21.49
N ILE A 90 -8.23 9.73 -21.91
CA ILE A 90 -7.06 9.91 -21.03
C ILE A 90 -6.58 11.36 -21.15
N CYS A 91 -6.42 12.05 -20.02
CA CYS A 91 -5.99 13.44 -19.94
C CYS A 91 -4.49 13.60 -19.64
#